data_AF-A0A0D8J5M0-F1
#
_entry.id   AF-A0A0D8J5M0-F1
#
_cell.length_a   1.000
_cell.length_b   1.000
_cell.length_c   1.000
_cell.angle_alpha   90.00
_cell.angle_beta   90.00
_cell.angle_gamma   90.00
#
_symmetry.space_group_name_H-M   'P 1'
#
loop_
_entity.id
_entity.type
_entity.pdbx_description
1 polymer ?
#
loop_
_entity_poly.entity_id
_entity_poly.type
_entity_poly.pdbx_seq_one_letter_code
_entity_poly.pdbx_strand_id
1 'polypeptide(L)'
;MGFKDPKDCHSLEELRNEIDKIDEHIILLFAERHKYVEAVVRFKNDKDAIIAQERKDAVIQQRRDWAESKGLNADVFEQIYTLLVESNIKHEMNLLKNKNNSNV
;
A
#
# COMPACT_ATOMS: atom_id res chain seq x y z
N MET A 1 16.44 7.99 -6.22
CA MET A 1 15.60 9.00 -5.57
C MET A 1 16.41 10.20 -5.06
N GLY A 2 17.72 10.09 -4.85
CA GLY A 2 18.59 11.27 -4.70
C GLY A 2 18.53 11.95 -3.33
N PHE A 3 18.24 11.18 -2.28
CA PHE A 3 18.20 11.68 -0.91
C PHE A 3 19.61 11.96 -0.37
N LYS A 4 19.73 13.00 0.47
CA LYS A 4 20.97 13.22 1.22
C LYS A 4 21.19 12.09 2.23
N ASP A 5 22.44 11.75 2.51
CA ASP A 5 22.76 10.93 3.68
C ASP A 5 22.37 11.74 4.93
N PRO A 6 21.67 11.15 5.92
CA PRO A 6 21.31 11.87 7.15
C PRO A 6 22.51 12.54 7.84
N LYS A 7 23.74 12.00 7.71
CA LYS A 7 24.96 12.60 8.27
C LYS A 7 25.40 13.90 7.57
N ASP A 8 24.95 14.10 6.33
CA ASP A 8 25.26 15.27 5.50
C ASP A 8 24.20 16.38 5.66
N CYS A 9 23.19 16.18 6.53
CA CYS A 9 22.24 17.21 6.93
C CYS A 9 22.80 17.98 8.12
N HIS A 10 22.90 19.31 7.99
CA HIS A 10 23.52 20.19 8.99
C HIS A 10 22.51 21.00 9.81
N SER A 11 21.21 20.80 9.58
CA SER A 11 20.14 21.41 10.37
C SER A 11 18.91 20.50 10.49
N LEU A 12 18.07 20.79 11.49
CA LEU A 12 16.77 20.13 11.63
C LEU A 12 15.84 20.38 10.44
N GLU A 13 15.97 21.55 9.81
CA GLU A 13 15.20 21.91 8.62
C GLU A 13 15.60 21.04 7.42
N GLU A 14 16.90 20.82 7.21
CA GLU A 14 17.37 19.93 6.15
C GLU A 14 16.89 18.49 6.35
N LEU A 15 16.95 17.97 7.57
CA LEU A 15 16.43 16.63 7.89
C LEU A 15 14.93 16.50 7.58
N ARG A 16 14.12 17.50 7.97
CA ARG A 16 12.68 17.51 7.69
C ARG A 16 12.40 17.58 6.20
N ASN A 17 13.12 18.43 5.46
CA ASN A 17 12.98 18.53 4.01
C ASN A 17 13.29 17.20 3.31
N GLU A 18 14.28 16.43 3.77
CA GLU A 18 14.55 15.10 3.22
C GLU A 18 13.46 14.08 3.58
N ILE A 19 12.89 14.14 4.78
CA ILE A 19 11.74 13.30 5.18
C ILE A 19 10.52 13.63 4.30
N ASP A 20 10.18 14.91 4.13
CA ASP A 20 9.04 15.34 3.31
C ASP A 20 9.20 14.86 1.86
N LYS A 21 10.42 14.91 1.31
CA LYS A 21 10.72 14.35 -0.01
C LYS A 21 10.49 12.84 -0.05
N ILE A 22 10.92 12.10 0.96
CA ILE A 22 10.69 10.64 1.05
C ILE A 22 9.18 10.37 1.06
N ASP A 23 8.43 11.11 1.86
CA ASP A 23 6.98 10.94 1.98
C ASP A 23 6.26 11.25 0.67
N GLU A 24 6.69 12.27 -0.08
CA GLU A 24 6.17 12.52 -1.43
C GLU A 24 6.40 11.31 -2.36
N HIS A 25 7.58 10.70 -2.31
CA HIS A 25 7.86 9.49 -3.10
C HIS A 25 7.01 8.30 -2.64
N ILE A 26 6.75 8.15 -1.34
CA ILE A 26 5.86 7.12 -0.81
C ILE A 26 4.44 7.31 -1.37
N ILE A 27 3.92 8.55 -1.37
CA ILE A 27 2.61 8.86 -1.93
C ILE A 27 2.55 8.56 -3.43
N LEU A 28 3.59 8.92 -4.19
CA LEU A 28 3.68 8.60 -5.62
C LEU A 28 3.65 7.08 -5.87
N LEU A 29 4.38 6.31 -5.07
CA LEU A 29 4.36 4.84 -5.16
C LEU A 29 2.99 4.26 -4.79
N PHE A 30 2.30 4.83 -3.80
CA PHE A 30 0.94 4.41 -3.47
C PHE A 30 -0.06 4.74 -4.57
N ALA A 31 0.06 5.90 -5.22
CA ALA A 31 -0.76 6.26 -6.37
C ALA A 31 -0.56 5.26 -7.52
N GLU A 32 0.68 4.87 -7.80
CA GLU A 32 0.96 3.84 -8.81
C GLU A 32 0.39 2.47 -8.41
N ARG A 33 0.63 2.05 -7.16
CA ARG A 33 0.06 0.81 -6.59
C ARG A 33 -1.47 0.79 -6.70
N HIS A 34 -2.13 1.92 -6.51
CA HIS A 34 -3.59 2.03 -6.59
C HIS A 34 -4.12 1.68 -7.99
N LYS A 35 -3.44 2.10 -9.07
CA LYS A 35 -3.84 1.74 -10.44
C LYS A 35 -3.86 0.22 -10.65
N TYR A 36 -2.90 -0.50 -10.07
CA TYR A 36 -2.89 -1.97 -10.13
C TYR A 36 -4.07 -2.58 -9.37
N VAL A 37 -4.41 -2.05 -8.19
CA VAL A 37 -5.59 -2.48 -7.42
C VAL A 37 -6.87 -2.30 -8.25
N GLU A 38 -7.04 -1.16 -8.92
CA GLU A 38 -8.20 -0.94 -9.80
C GLU A 38 -8.23 -1.92 -10.98
N ALA A 39 -7.06 -2.24 -11.54
CA ALA A 39 -6.95 -3.21 -12.64
C ALA A 39 -7.33 -4.64 -12.20
N VAL A 40 -7.10 -5.02 -10.93
CA VAL A 40 -7.48 -6.35 -10.38
C VAL A 40 -8.98 -6.61 -10.52
N VAL A 41 -9.83 -5.59 -10.43
CA VAL A 41 -11.29 -5.72 -10.61
C VAL A 41 -11.67 -6.31 -11.97
N ARG A 42 -10.84 -6.14 -13.01
CA ARG A 42 -11.08 -6.72 -14.34
C ARG A 42 -11.02 -8.24 -14.35
N PHE A 43 -10.30 -8.83 -13.40
CA PHE A 43 -10.04 -10.27 -13.32
C PHE A 43 -10.91 -10.99 -12.28
N LYS A 44 -11.62 -10.26 -11.42
CA LYS A 44 -12.41 -10.84 -10.34
C LYS A 44 -13.85 -11.15 -10.75
N ASN A 45 -14.33 -12.31 -10.34
CA ASN A 45 -15.72 -12.77 -10.42
C ASN A 45 -16.28 -13.03 -9.00
N ASP A 46 -17.59 -13.23 -8.86
CA ASP A 46 -18.27 -13.33 -7.54
C ASP A 46 -17.78 -14.48 -6.61
N LYS A 47 -16.99 -15.44 -7.09
CA LYS A 47 -16.53 -16.59 -6.29
C LYS A 47 -15.19 -16.38 -5.55
N ASP A 48 -14.56 -15.21 -5.68
CA ASP A 48 -13.15 -15.02 -5.28
C ASP A 48 -12.94 -14.65 -3.80
N ALA A 49 -13.98 -14.63 -2.98
CA ALA A 49 -13.94 -14.11 -1.61
C ALA A 49 -12.98 -14.89 -0.67
N ILE A 50 -12.94 -16.23 -0.76
CA ILE A 50 -12.05 -17.06 0.08
C ILE A 50 -10.58 -16.88 -0.33
N ILE A 51 -10.30 -16.83 -1.64
CA ILE A 51 -8.95 -16.61 -2.19
C ILE A 51 -8.40 -15.24 -1.78
N ALA A 52 -9.28 -14.25 -1.61
CA ALA A 52 -8.88 -12.91 -1.18
C ALA A 52 -8.35 -12.87 0.26
N GLN A 53 -8.86 -13.71 1.16
CA GLN A 53 -8.43 -13.75 2.57
C GLN A 53 -7.02 -14.35 2.70
N GLU A 54 -6.78 -15.52 2.10
CA GLU A 54 -5.44 -16.13 2.09
C GLU A 54 -4.39 -15.18 1.47
N ARG A 55 -4.78 -14.47 0.40
CA ARG A 55 -3.91 -13.49 -0.23
C ARG A 55 -3.62 -12.30 0.70
N LYS A 56 -4.61 -11.79 1.43
CA LYS A 56 -4.45 -10.71 2.41
C LYS A 56 -3.42 -11.09 3.46
N ASP A 57 -3.58 -12.27 4.06
CA ASP A 57 -2.70 -12.74 5.14
C ASP A 57 -1.26 -12.92 4.63
N ALA A 58 -1.10 -13.50 3.43
CA ALA A 58 0.22 -13.62 2.79
C ALA A 58 0.86 -12.27 2.44
N VAL A 59 0.07 -11.25 2.04
CA VAL A 59 0.60 -9.89 1.83
C VAL A 59 1.14 -9.32 3.15
N ILE A 60 0.34 -9.40 4.20
CA ILE A 60 0.65 -8.80 5.50
C ILE A 60 1.90 -9.45 6.10
N GLN A 61 1.94 -10.79 6.16
CA GLN A 61 3.09 -11.52 6.71
C GLN A 61 4.37 -11.16 5.97
N GLN A 62 4.34 -11.13 4.64
CA GLN A 62 5.51 -10.75 3.85
C GLN A 62 5.99 -9.31 4.15
N ARG A 63 5.07 -8.37 4.45
CA ARG A 63 5.47 -6.99 4.79
C ARG A 63 6.04 -6.89 6.19
N ARG A 64 5.58 -7.72 7.14
CA ARG A 64 6.22 -7.87 8.45
C ARG A 64 7.67 -8.31 8.28
N ASP A 65 7.89 -9.39 7.54
CA ASP A 65 9.23 -9.95 7.30
C ASP A 65 10.16 -8.91 6.64
N TRP A 66 9.64 -8.14 5.68
CA TRP A 66 10.40 -7.06 5.04
C TRP A 66 10.76 -5.95 6.02
N ALA A 67 9.81 -5.52 6.86
CA ALA A 67 10.06 -4.50 7.88
C ALA A 67 11.16 -4.95 8.85
N GLU A 68 11.06 -6.17 9.39
CA GLU A 68 12.06 -6.74 10.29
C GLU A 68 13.45 -6.80 9.63
N SER A 69 13.53 -7.27 8.38
CA SER A 69 14.79 -7.35 7.64
C SER A 69 15.47 -5.99 7.39
N LYS A 70 14.74 -4.89 7.55
CA LYS A 70 15.21 -3.51 7.41
C LYS A 70 15.35 -2.77 8.74
N GLY A 71 15.21 -3.47 9.86
CA GLY A 71 15.31 -2.88 11.21
C GLY A 71 14.10 -2.01 11.58
N LEU A 72 12.97 -2.22 10.91
CA LEU A 72 11.71 -1.51 11.17
C LEU A 72 10.82 -2.33 12.11
N ASN A 73 9.88 -1.66 12.78
CA ASN A 73 8.91 -2.33 13.64
C ASN A 73 7.86 -3.08 12.79
N ALA A 74 7.88 -4.41 12.86
CA ALA A 74 6.97 -5.28 12.12
C ALA A 74 5.48 -4.97 12.37
N ASP A 75 5.11 -4.70 13.62
CA ASP A 75 3.73 -4.49 14.03
C ASP A 75 3.18 -3.16 13.49
N VAL A 76 4.04 -2.14 13.36
CA VAL A 76 3.67 -0.88 12.71
C VAL A 76 3.38 -1.11 11.23
N PHE A 77 4.24 -1.85 10.54
CA PHE A 77 4.05 -2.12 9.12
C PHE A 77 2.90 -3.09 8.84
N GLU A 78 2.63 -4.04 9.74
CA GLU A 78 1.38 -4.82 9.70
C GLU A 78 0.16 -3.89 9.74
N GLN A 79 0.09 -2.97 10.69
CA GLN A 79 -1.07 -2.07 10.82
C GLN A 79 -1.26 -1.20 9.58
N ILE A 80 -0.18 -0.63 9.04
CA ILE A 80 -0.21 0.19 7.82
C ILE A 80 -0.74 -0.64 6.64
N TYR A 81 -0.22 -1.85 6.44
CA TYR A 81 -0.60 -2.67 5.29
C TYR A 81 -1.97 -3.31 5.44
N THR A 82 -2.40 -3.63 6.66
CA THR A 82 -3.78 -4.07 6.95
C THR A 82 -4.77 -2.98 6.56
N LEU A 83 -4.56 -1.75 7.02
CA LEU A 83 -5.41 -0.61 6.66
C LEU A 83 -5.45 -0.39 5.14
N LEU A 84 -4.29 -0.45 4.49
CA LEU A 84 -4.20 -0.27 3.05
C LEU A 84 -4.96 -1.37 2.29
N VAL A 85 -4.80 -2.65 2.67
CA VAL A 85 -5.49 -3.76 2.01
C VAL A 85 -7.00 -3.67 2.22
N GLU A 86 -7.46 -3.35 3.43
CA GLU A 86 -8.89 -3.19 3.72
C GLU A 86 -9.52 -2.04 2.94
N SER A 87 -8.83 -0.91 2.84
CA SER A 87 -9.26 0.22 2.00
C SER A 87 -9.41 -0.18 0.53
N ASN A 88 -8.46 -0.95 -0.01
CA ASN A 88 -8.52 -1.44 -1.38
C ASN A 88 -9.69 -2.41 -1.60
N ILE A 89 -9.93 -3.35 -0.68
CA ILE A 89 -11.07 -4.27 -0.77
C ILE A 89 -12.39 -3.48 -0.82
N LYS A 90 -12.53 -2.46 0.03
CA LYS A 90 -13.71 -1.59 0.02
C LYS A 90 -13.87 -0.84 -1.30
N HIS A 91 -12.77 -0.32 -1.86
CA HIS A 91 -12.77 0.33 -3.17
C HIS A 91 -13.17 -0.63 -4.30
N GLU A 92 -12.55 -1.81 -4.34
CA GLU A 92 -12.86 -2.86 -5.31
C GLU A 92 -14.34 -3.27 -5.25
N MET A 93 -14.91 -3.45 -4.05
CA MET A 93 -16.34 -3.76 -3.88
C MET A 93 -17.24 -2.66 -4.43
N ASN A 94 -16.87 -1.38 -4.29
CA ASN A 94 -17.62 -0.28 -4.88
C ASN A 94 -17.54 -0.28 -6.41
N LEU A 95 -16.36 -0.55 -6.98
CA LEU A 95 -16.17 -0.66 -8.43
C LEU A 95 -16.98 -1.83 -9.02
N LEU A 96 -17.01 -2.99 -8.35
CA LEU A 96 -17.80 -4.15 -8.76
C LEU A 96 -19.31 -3.86 -8.74
N LYS A 97 -19.82 -3.18 -7.69
CA LYS A 97 -21.22 -2.76 -7.63
C LYS A 97 -21.60 -1.84 -8.79
N ASN A 98 -20.75 -0.87 -9.10
CA ASN A 98 -21.00 0.07 -10.21
C ASN A 98 -20.98 -0.66 -11.56
N LYS A 99 -20.05 -1.59 -11.77
CA LYS A 99 -19.99 -2.41 -12.99
C LYS A 99 -21.27 -3.23 -13.21
N ASN A 100 -21.83 -3.80 -12.14
CA ASN A 100 -23.09 -4.56 -12.22
C ASN A 100 -24.30 -3.65 -12.50
N ASN A 101 -24.31 -2.41 -11.98
CA ASN A 101 -25.38 -1.44 -12.23
C ASN A 101 -25.30 -0.78 -13.63
N SER A 102 -24.13 -0.72 -14.26
CA SER A 102 -23.94 -0.20 -15.62
C SER A 102 -24.22 -1.23 -16.73
N ASN A 103 -24.47 -2.49 -16.36
CA ASN A 103 -24.83 -3.58 -17.27
C ASN A 103 -26.34 -3.91 -17.24
N VAL A 104 -27.17 -3.03 -16.68
CA VAL A 104 -28.65 -3.11 -16.66
C VAL A 104 -29.25 -1.92 -17.40
#